data_AF-A0A962Z522-F1
#
_entry.id   AF-A0A962Z522-F1
#
_cell.length_a   1.000
_cell.length_b   1.000
_cell.length_c   1.000
_cell.angle_alpha   90.00
_cell.angle_beta   90.00
_cell.angle_gamma   90.00
#
_symmetry.space_group_name_H-M   'P 1'
#
loop_
_entity.id
_entity.type
_entity.pdbx_description
1 polymer ?
#
loop_
_entity_poly.entity_id
_entity_poly.type
_entity_poly.pdbx_seq_one_letter_code
_entity_poly.pdbx_strand_id
1 'polypeptide(L)'
;VPSRWASLQDAVAWIKAAGGQAVIAHPARYSLTRTKLRKLLGEFVTAGGEGLEVVSGAHTPDESRTMALHARDFGLSASIGSDYHGPEHGWIDLGRLPDLPAGPVPIWSDWTDTTPL
;
A
#
# COMPACT_ATOMS: atom_id res chain seq x y z
N VAL A 1 5.55 -22.19 -14.55
CA VAL A 1 6.11 -22.57 -13.23
C VAL A 1 5.76 -21.45 -12.26
N PRO A 2 5.16 -21.70 -11.10
CA PRO A 2 4.94 -20.64 -10.12
C PRO A 2 6.30 -20.12 -9.62
N SER A 3 6.51 -18.81 -9.71
CA SER A 3 7.72 -18.16 -9.18
C SER A 3 7.73 -18.25 -7.66
N ARG A 4 8.88 -18.59 -7.08
CA ARG A 4 9.10 -18.54 -5.64
C ARG A 4 9.63 -17.16 -5.26
N TRP A 5 8.78 -16.36 -4.65
CA TRP A 5 9.11 -15.03 -4.13
C TRP A 5 9.58 -15.11 -2.67
N ALA A 6 10.05 -13.99 -2.14
CA ALA A 6 10.39 -13.84 -0.72
C ALA A 6 9.19 -14.14 0.19
N SER A 7 9.46 -14.54 1.43
CA SER A 7 8.42 -14.59 2.45
C SER A 7 7.97 -13.17 2.83
N LEU A 8 6.77 -13.04 3.40
CA LEU A 8 6.28 -11.75 3.91
C LEU A 8 7.23 -11.17 4.95
N GLN A 9 7.71 -12.03 5.86
CA GLN A 9 8.62 -11.66 6.94
C GLN A 9 9.96 -11.15 6.40
N ASP A 10 10.55 -11.86 5.43
CA ASP A 10 11.82 -11.44 4.84
C ASP A 10 11.67 -10.11 4.11
N ALA A 11 10.63 -9.96 3.29
CA ALA A 11 10.40 -8.75 2.52
C ALA A 11 10.24 -7.51 3.43
N VAL A 12 9.44 -7.63 4.49
CA VAL A 12 9.26 -6.55 5.48
C VAL A 12 10.58 -6.29 6.22
N ALA A 13 11.26 -7.34 6.69
CA ALA A 13 12.51 -7.19 7.42
C ALA A 13 13.59 -6.48 6.60
N TRP A 14 13.71 -6.79 5.30
CA TRP A 14 14.68 -6.14 4.42
C TRP A 14 14.39 -4.65 4.22
N ILE A 15 13.12 -4.28 3.99
CA ILE A 15 12.74 -2.86 3.83
C ILE A 15 13.06 -2.08 5.10
N LYS A 16 12.73 -2.62 6.26
CA LYS A 16 13.00 -1.98 7.55
C LYS A 16 14.48 -1.88 7.86
N ALA A 17 15.25 -2.94 7.57
CA ALA A 17 16.70 -2.94 7.77
C ALA A 17 17.39 -1.88 6.89
N ALA A 18 16.80 -1.52 5.76
CA ALA A 18 17.24 -0.42 4.90
C ALA A 18 16.77 0.97 5.36
N GLY A 19 16.02 1.07 6.46
CA GLY A 19 15.45 2.33 6.98
C GLY A 19 14.17 2.79 6.27
N GLY A 20 13.56 1.93 5.45
CA GLY A 20 12.32 2.24 4.75
C GLY A 20 11.07 1.78 5.51
N GLN A 21 9.91 2.25 5.04
CA GLN A 21 8.59 1.84 5.52
C GLN A 21 7.99 0.81 4.55
N ALA A 22 7.68 -0.39 5.03
CA ALA A 22 7.05 -1.41 4.18
C ALA A 22 5.56 -1.11 3.97
N VAL A 23 5.07 -1.36 2.75
CA VAL A 23 3.69 -1.07 2.32
C VAL A 23 3.10 -2.28 1.57
N ILE A 24 1.85 -2.65 1.88
CA ILE A 24 1.08 -3.56 1.02
C ILE A 24 0.54 -2.78 -0.19
N ALA A 25 1.02 -3.13 -1.38
CA ALA A 25 0.63 -2.49 -2.65
C ALA A 25 -0.66 -3.07 -3.23
N HIS A 26 -1.49 -2.20 -3.83
CA HIS A 26 -2.72 -2.47 -4.58
C HIS A 26 -3.55 -3.67 -4.04
N PRO A 27 -3.92 -3.67 -2.74
CA PRO A 27 -4.54 -4.82 -2.06
C PRO A 27 -5.87 -5.27 -2.68
N ALA A 28 -6.61 -4.38 -3.36
CA ALA A 28 -7.87 -4.75 -4.00
C ALA A 28 -7.68 -5.69 -5.21
N ARG A 29 -6.46 -5.76 -5.78
CA ARG A 29 -6.14 -6.68 -6.88
C ARG A 29 -5.98 -8.13 -6.43
N TYR A 30 -5.84 -8.38 -5.14
CA TYR A 30 -5.64 -9.73 -4.64
C TYR A 30 -6.96 -10.51 -4.71
N SER A 31 -6.92 -11.75 -5.21
CA SER A 31 -8.06 -12.68 -5.18
C SER A 31 -8.28 -13.26 -3.77
N LEU A 32 -8.40 -12.38 -2.78
CA LEU A 32 -8.60 -12.71 -1.37
C LEU A 32 -9.99 -12.28 -0.92
N THR A 33 -10.64 -13.12 -0.12
CA THR A 33 -11.83 -12.69 0.61
C THR A 33 -11.46 -11.65 1.66
N ARG A 34 -12.42 -10.82 2.09
CA ARG A 34 -12.22 -9.83 3.16
C ARG A 34 -11.55 -10.40 4.41
N THR A 35 -11.94 -11.61 4.83
CA THR A 35 -11.34 -12.28 5.99
C THR A 35 -9.87 -12.63 5.75
N LYS A 36 -9.52 -13.14 4.56
CA LYS A 36 -8.15 -13.45 4.20
C LYS A 36 -7.28 -12.20 4.07
N LEU A 37 -7.83 -11.11 3.50
CA LEU A 37 -7.14 -9.83 3.45
C LEU A 37 -6.86 -9.30 4.86
N ARG A 38 -7.86 -9.29 5.75
CA ARG A 38 -7.64 -8.89 7.15
C ARG A 38 -6.60 -9.75 7.88
N LYS A 39 -6.58 -11.06 7.61
CA LYS A 39 -5.55 -11.96 8.13
C LYS A 39 -4.15 -11.56 7.61
N LEU A 40 -4.01 -11.33 6.31
CA LEU A 40 -2.76 -10.84 5.71
C LEU A 40 -2.31 -9.52 6.35
N LEU A 41 -3.21 -8.56 6.53
CA LEU A 41 -2.88 -7.27 7.15
C LEU A 41 -2.42 -7.45 8.60
N GLY A 42 -3.07 -8.33 9.37
CA GLY A 42 -2.62 -8.65 10.74
C GLY A 42 -1.23 -9.29 10.77
N GLU A 43 -0.95 -10.23 9.86
CA GLU A 43 0.39 -10.84 9.73
C GLU A 43 1.44 -9.82 9.29
N PHE A 44 1.10 -8.91 8.37
CA PHE A 44 1.96 -7.84 7.90
C PHE A 44 2.31 -6.84 9.01
N VAL A 45 1.32 -6.39 9.79
CA VAL A 45 1.55 -5.54 10.98
C VAL A 45 2.43 -6.28 12.00
N THR A 46 2.19 -7.57 12.23
CA THR A 46 3.01 -8.39 13.15
C THR A 46 4.46 -8.49 12.68
N ALA A 47 4.70 -8.56 11.36
CA ALA A 47 6.03 -8.52 10.77
C ALA A 47 6.68 -7.12 10.82
N GLY A 48 5.93 -6.10 11.24
CA GLY A 48 6.39 -4.73 11.40
C GLY A 48 6.14 -3.84 10.20
N GLY A 49 5.23 -4.21 9.29
CA GLY A 49 4.80 -3.38 8.18
C GLY A 49 3.99 -2.17 8.63
N GLU A 50 4.08 -1.08 7.86
CA GLU A 50 3.69 0.26 8.33
C GLU A 50 2.64 0.94 7.44
N GLY A 51 2.53 0.53 6.17
CA GLY A 51 1.62 1.16 5.22
C GLY A 51 0.68 0.21 4.48
N LEU A 52 -0.43 0.77 4.00
CA LEU A 52 -1.36 0.16 3.06
C LEU A 52 -1.61 1.12 1.90
N GLU A 53 -1.52 0.65 0.66
CA GLU A 53 -1.96 1.45 -0.47
C GLU A 53 -3.48 1.57 -0.48
N VAL A 54 -3.97 2.80 -0.30
CA VAL A 54 -5.39 3.13 -0.20
C VAL A 54 -5.93 3.60 -1.55
N VAL A 55 -5.21 4.49 -2.22
CA VAL A 55 -5.54 4.92 -3.58
C VAL A 55 -4.52 4.30 -4.52
N SER A 56 -5.02 3.53 -5.48
CA SER A 56 -4.21 2.90 -6.51
C SER A 56 -4.82 3.20 -7.86
N GLY A 57 -4.01 3.21 -8.93
CA GLY A 57 -4.52 3.34 -10.29
C GLY A 57 -5.54 2.27 -10.68
N ALA A 58 -5.51 1.13 -9.99
CA ALA A 58 -6.45 0.03 -10.20
C ALA A 58 -7.68 0.06 -9.28
N HIS A 59 -7.75 0.97 -8.29
CA HIS A 59 -8.84 0.99 -7.32
C HIS A 59 -10.03 1.83 -7.81
N THR A 60 -11.23 1.27 -7.64
CA THR A 60 -12.47 2.05 -7.64
C THR A 60 -12.57 2.91 -6.37
N PRO A 61 -13.43 3.95 -6.36
CA PRO A 61 -13.65 4.75 -5.15
C PRO A 61 -14.12 3.95 -3.92
N ASP A 62 -14.90 2.89 -4.12
CA ASP A 62 -15.35 2.01 -3.03
C ASP A 62 -14.23 1.13 -2.48
N GLU A 63 -13.34 0.65 -3.35
CA GLU A 63 -12.15 -0.08 -2.91
C GLU A 63 -11.23 0.83 -2.11
N SER A 64 -11.00 2.08 -2.55
CA SER A 64 -10.24 3.06 -1.78
C SER A 64 -10.86 3.35 -0.42
N ARG A 65 -12.18 3.54 -0.34
CA ARG A 65 -12.88 3.67 0.96
C ARG A 65 -12.68 2.44 1.85
N THR A 66 -12.78 1.25 1.28
CA THR A 66 -12.60 -0.01 2.02
C THR A 66 -11.17 -0.15 2.53
N MET A 67 -10.16 0.20 1.72
CA MET A 67 -8.76 0.18 2.11
C MET A 67 -8.46 1.25 3.17
N ALA A 68 -9.07 2.43 3.09
CA ALA A 68 -8.93 3.45 4.14
C ALA A 68 -9.46 2.95 5.49
N LEU A 69 -10.58 2.21 5.50
CA LEU A 69 -11.11 1.57 6.71
C LEU A 69 -10.15 0.51 7.25
N HIS A 70 -9.56 -0.30 6.38
CA HIS A 70 -8.54 -1.27 6.80
C HIS A 70 -7.28 -0.61 7.34
N ALA A 71 -6.78 0.44 6.68
CA ALA A 71 -5.63 1.19 7.15
C ALA A 71 -5.87 1.71 8.58
N ARG A 72 -7.04 2.33 8.81
CA ARG A 72 -7.46 2.78 10.15
C ARG A 72 -7.57 1.64 11.16
N ASP A 73 -8.28 0.56 10.82
CA ASP A 73 -8.54 -0.56 11.73
C ASP A 73 -7.26 -1.26 12.20
N PHE A 74 -6.21 -1.26 11.37
CA PHE A 74 -4.93 -1.89 11.66
C PHE A 74 -3.83 -0.89 12.07
N GLY A 75 -4.13 0.41 12.14
CA GLY A 75 -3.15 1.45 12.47
C GLY A 75 -2.05 1.63 11.43
N LEU A 76 -2.35 1.32 10.15
CA LEU A 76 -1.43 1.49 9.03
C LEU A 76 -1.57 2.89 8.42
N SER A 77 -0.45 3.47 7.99
CA SER A 77 -0.43 4.69 7.19
C SER A 77 -0.93 4.42 5.77
N ALA A 78 -1.51 5.44 5.13
CA ALA A 78 -2.08 5.33 3.79
C ALA A 78 -1.09 5.80 2.72
N SER A 79 -0.83 4.94 1.74
CA SER A 79 -0.07 5.28 0.53
C SER A 79 -1.00 5.52 -0.67
N ILE A 80 -0.50 6.24 -1.66
CA ILE A 80 -1.11 6.44 -2.98
C ILE A 80 -0.10 6.06 -4.07
N GLY A 81 -0.53 5.34 -5.10
CA GLY A 81 0.32 4.98 -6.23
C GLY A 81 -0.44 4.82 -7.55
N SER A 82 0.14 5.24 -8.67
CA SER A 82 -0.51 5.13 -9.98
C SER A 82 -0.47 3.72 -10.55
N ASP A 83 0.49 2.90 -10.11
CA ASP A 83 0.82 1.62 -10.74
C ASP A 83 1.05 1.78 -12.27
N TYR A 84 1.66 2.91 -12.68
CA TYR A 84 1.84 3.26 -14.09
C TYR A 84 2.90 2.38 -14.78
N HIS A 85 2.57 1.87 -15.96
CA HIS A 85 3.38 0.92 -16.74
C HIS A 85 3.61 1.36 -18.20
N GLY A 86 3.54 2.66 -18.48
CA GLY A 86 3.76 3.20 -19.83
C GLY A 86 2.49 3.70 -20.52
N PRO A 87 2.64 4.48 -21.60
CA PRO A 87 1.54 5.18 -22.25
C PRO A 87 0.55 4.23 -22.93
N GLU A 88 0.98 3.01 -23.27
CA GLU A 88 0.10 1.96 -23.79
C GLU A 88 -0.86 1.38 -22.73
N HIS A 89 -0.61 1.59 -21.44
CA HIS A 89 -1.44 1.13 -20.32
C HIS A 89 -2.25 2.30 -19.72
N GLY A 90 -3.13 2.88 -20.53
CA GLY A 90 -3.80 4.17 -20.30
C GLY A 90 -4.90 4.25 -19.24
N TRP A 91 -4.80 3.53 -18.12
CA TRP A 91 -5.84 3.57 -17.09
C TRP A 91 -5.70 4.75 -16.13
N ILE A 92 -4.47 5.19 -15.80
CA ILE A 92 -4.20 6.40 -15.00
C ILE A 92 -2.84 7.01 -15.38
N ASP A 93 -2.80 8.33 -15.59
CA ASP A 93 -1.55 9.08 -15.81
C ASP A 93 -0.73 9.15 -14.52
N LEU A 94 0.60 9.18 -14.65
CA LEU A 94 1.50 9.45 -13.54
C LEU A 94 1.12 10.79 -12.84
N GLY A 95 0.96 10.75 -11.52
CA GLY A 95 0.67 11.93 -10.70
C GLY A 95 -0.79 12.42 -10.73
N ARG A 96 -1.71 11.73 -11.41
CA ARG A 96 -3.14 12.08 -11.46
C ARG A 96 -4.01 11.05 -10.75
N LEU A 97 -3.93 11.03 -9.43
CA LEU A 97 -4.74 10.14 -8.58
C LEU A 97 -5.68 10.97 -7.70
N PRO A 98 -6.82 10.40 -7.28
CA PRO A 98 -7.65 11.00 -6.25
C PRO A 98 -6.89 11.20 -4.94
N ASP A 99 -7.32 12.18 -4.15
CA ASP A 99 -6.84 12.37 -2.78
C ASP A 99 -7.18 11.18 -1.89
N LEU A 100 -6.43 11.01 -0.79
CA LEU A 100 -6.77 10.05 0.24
C LEU A 100 -8.15 10.36 0.83
N PRO A 101 -9.00 9.33 1.04
CA PRO A 101 -10.18 9.48 1.88
C PRO A 101 -9.79 9.96 3.29
N ALA A 102 -10.66 10.75 3.92
CA ALA A 102 -10.43 11.19 5.30
C ALA A 102 -10.28 10.02 6.27
N GLY A 103 -9.39 10.16 7.26
CA GLY A 103 -9.21 9.19 8.34
C GLY A 103 -7.77 8.70 8.52
N PRO A 104 -7.21 7.91 7.59
CA PRO A 104 -5.86 7.38 7.74
C PRO A 104 -4.79 8.46 7.56
N VAL A 105 -3.68 8.28 8.27
CA VAL A 105 -2.52 9.19 8.21
C VAL A 105 -1.77 8.91 6.90
N PRO A 106 -1.50 9.92 6.06
CA PRO A 106 -0.68 9.73 4.85
C PRO A 106 0.72 9.23 5.21
N ILE A 107 1.26 8.27 4.45
CA ILE A 107 2.56 7.65 4.76
C ILE A 107 3.73 8.63 4.71
N TRP A 108 3.62 9.72 3.95
CA TRP A 108 4.63 10.77 3.85
C TRP A 108 4.53 11.84 4.95
N SER A 109 3.69 11.66 5.97
CA SER A 109 3.45 12.69 7.00
C SER A 109 4.68 12.97 7.89
N ASP A 110 5.60 12.01 8.01
CA ASP A 110 6.82 12.11 8.81
C ASP A 110 8.10 12.07 7.95
N TRP A 111 7.95 12.13 6.62
CA TRP A 111 9.09 12.20 5.72
C TRP A 111 9.73 13.58 5.86
N THR A 112 10.94 13.59 6.41
CA THR A 112 11.77 14.79 6.40
C THR A 112 12.37 14.93 5.01
N ASP A 113 12.21 16.11 4.38
CA ASP A 113 12.88 16.45 3.13
C ASP A 113 14.39 16.31 3.33
N THR A 114 14.93 15.14 2.99
CA THR A 114 16.36 14.83 3.08
C THR A 114 17.07 15.06 1.76
N THR A 115 16.40 15.68 0.78
CA THR A 115 17.02 16.10 -0.48
C THR A 115 17.02 17.63 -0.55
N PRO A 116 18.19 18.30 -0.50
CA PRO A 116 18.26 19.68 -0.94
C PRO A 116 17.92 19.71 -2.44
N LEU A 117 17.04 20.64 -2.83
CA LEU A 117 16.82 20.99 -4.24
C LEU A 117 18.13 21.33 -4.96
#